data_AF-A0A9W9UYF9-F1
#
_entry.id   AF-A0A9W9UYF9-F1
#
_cell.length_a   1.000
_cell.length_b   1.000
_cell.length_c   1.000
_cell.angle_alpha   90.00
_cell.angle_beta   90.00
_cell.angle_gamma   90.00
#
_symmetry.space_group_name_H-M   'P 1'
#
loop_
_entity.id
_entity.type
_entity.pdbx_description
1 polymer ?
#
loop_
_entity_poly.entity_id
_entity_poly.type
_entity_poly.pdbx_seq_one_letter_code
_entity_poly.pdbx_strand_id
1 'polypeptide(L)'
;MSLINLCSPDFDVSSRWQNFLIYVGFATWAWLVNVFGIKLIPGLELLGSLSTALGFVAFSIALLVVAPKATPDSVFKTINNDTGYSSGSLSVFLGLYNSMTTLMALDGPTHLAEELPSPKRILPRILVITITSQAMLGVVWILVLGFSIHNLQAIIHTSTGVPVVELVRQATSNNAAAIIFCLILIINNGTSAVASATTVSRQGYAFARDGVLIGLVYLFSSSAFNAIVGSQAVFMISSCGSPALIMLLTGRRLLSYSPRWNLGHFAYPICVVAVGYSLLVLSVAFIPQSAPLTSLNMNYTILIVIVFLVIMTVTWLLGEEKPFDLPTKTQRATLLIAKSYPMENALSQL
;
A
#
# COMPACT_ATOMS: atom_id res chain seq x y z
N MET A 1 -5.42 -8.68 -17.76
CA MET A 1 -6.38 -8.19 -18.78
C MET A 1 -5.75 -7.26 -19.80
N SER A 2 -5.04 -6.21 -19.40
CA SER A 2 -4.38 -5.28 -20.33
C SER A 2 -3.47 -5.97 -21.35
N LEU A 3 -2.68 -6.96 -20.91
CA LEU A 3 -1.81 -7.77 -21.78
C LEU A 3 -2.61 -8.59 -22.82
N ILE A 4 -3.75 -9.16 -22.42
CA ILE A 4 -4.61 -9.95 -23.32
C ILE A 4 -5.23 -9.03 -24.38
N ASN A 5 -5.69 -7.84 -23.97
CA ASN A 5 -6.23 -6.83 -24.89
C ASN A 5 -5.18 -6.40 -25.93
N LEU A 6 -3.91 -6.25 -25.51
CA LEU A 6 -2.81 -5.89 -26.42
C LEU A 6 -2.44 -7.02 -27.40
N CYS A 7 -2.52 -8.28 -26.98
CA CYS A 7 -2.18 -9.44 -27.82
C CYS A 7 -3.35 -9.96 -28.66
N SER A 8 -4.59 -9.69 -28.26
CA SER A 8 -5.82 -10.19 -28.89
C SER A 8 -6.94 -9.15 -28.71
N PRO A 9 -7.04 -8.16 -29.61
CA PRO A 9 -8.00 -7.07 -29.49
C PRO A 9 -9.46 -7.51 -29.65
N ASP A 10 -9.71 -8.69 -30.24
CA ASP A 10 -11.06 -9.24 -30.44
C ASP A 10 -11.61 -10.01 -29.22
N PHE A 11 -10.79 -10.19 -28.18
CA PHE A 11 -11.21 -10.91 -26.98
C PHE A 11 -12.03 -9.99 -26.07
N ASP A 12 -13.27 -10.37 -25.72
CA ASP A 12 -14.11 -9.57 -24.83
C ASP A 12 -13.59 -9.62 -23.39
N VAL A 13 -12.82 -8.58 -23.04
CA VAL A 13 -12.19 -8.41 -21.73
C VAL A 13 -13.16 -7.85 -20.67
N SER A 14 -14.42 -7.56 -21.03
CA SER A 14 -15.42 -6.96 -20.12
C SER A 14 -16.05 -7.98 -19.16
N SER A 15 -15.87 -9.28 -19.43
CA SER A 15 -16.45 -10.36 -18.63
C SER A 15 -15.90 -10.40 -17.20
N ARG A 16 -16.70 -9.91 -16.24
CA ARG A 16 -16.36 -9.83 -14.80
C ARG A 16 -15.92 -11.16 -14.18
N TRP A 17 -16.44 -12.29 -14.64
CA TRP A 17 -16.09 -13.61 -14.14
C TRP A 17 -14.65 -14.01 -14.47
N GLN A 18 -14.12 -13.60 -15.63
CA GLN A 18 -12.74 -13.89 -16.01
C GLN A 18 -11.77 -13.12 -15.13
N ASN A 19 -12.08 -11.85 -14.82
CA ASN A 19 -11.33 -11.04 -13.85
C ASN A 19 -11.30 -11.70 -12.47
N PHE A 20 -12.43 -12.24 -12.01
CA PHE A 20 -12.51 -12.95 -10.75
C PHE A 20 -11.64 -14.22 -10.74
N LEU A 21 -11.69 -15.05 -11.79
CA LEU A 21 -10.87 -16.27 -11.85
C LEU A 21 -9.36 -15.98 -11.87
N ILE A 22 -8.94 -14.95 -12.61
CA ILE A 22 -7.52 -14.52 -12.60
C ILE A 22 -7.13 -14.06 -11.20
N TYR A 23 -7.98 -13.27 -10.54
CA TYR A 23 -7.74 -12.82 -9.17
C TYR A 23 -7.62 -14.00 -8.19
N VAL A 24 -8.53 -14.96 -8.24
CA VAL A 24 -8.47 -16.18 -7.43
C VAL A 24 -7.19 -16.97 -7.71
N GLY A 25 -6.82 -17.15 -8.97
CA GLY A 25 -5.59 -17.84 -9.35
C GLY A 25 -4.33 -17.17 -8.78
N PHE A 26 -4.23 -15.84 -8.88
CA PHE A 26 -3.12 -15.08 -8.28
C PHE A 26 -3.11 -15.15 -6.75
N ALA A 27 -4.28 -15.06 -6.11
CA ALA A 27 -4.40 -15.18 -4.66
C ALA A 27 -4.00 -16.58 -4.18
N THR A 28 -4.44 -17.64 -4.86
CA THR A 28 -4.05 -19.02 -4.57
C THR A 28 -2.55 -19.22 -4.79
N TRP A 29 -1.97 -18.66 -5.86
CA TRP A 29 -0.53 -18.71 -6.10
C TRP A 29 0.26 -18.03 -4.97
N ALA A 30 -0.12 -16.80 -4.58
CA ALA A 30 0.53 -16.08 -3.49
C ALA A 30 0.43 -16.84 -2.17
N TRP A 31 -0.72 -17.48 -1.92
CA TRP A 31 -0.94 -18.35 -0.77
C TRP A 31 -0.05 -19.60 -0.80
N LEU A 32 0.04 -20.30 -1.94
CA LEU A 32 0.90 -21.49 -2.11
C LEU A 32 2.38 -21.17 -1.87
N VAL A 33 2.87 -20.04 -2.40
CA VAL A 33 4.24 -19.57 -2.17
C VAL A 33 4.46 -19.28 -0.68
N ASN A 34 3.49 -18.70 0.01
CA ASN A 34 3.58 -18.43 1.45
C ASN A 34 3.60 -19.71 2.29
N VAL A 35 2.86 -20.75 1.90
CA VAL A 35 2.80 -22.02 2.65
C VAL A 35 4.02 -22.91 2.37
N PHE A 36 4.37 -23.10 1.11
CA PHE A 36 5.39 -24.08 0.69
C PHE A 36 6.73 -23.45 0.31
N GLY A 37 6.75 -22.15 0.01
CA GLY A 37 7.87 -21.45 -0.63
C GLY A 37 8.55 -20.39 0.24
N ILE A 38 8.51 -20.51 1.58
CA ILE A 38 9.07 -19.48 2.49
C ILE A 38 10.53 -19.13 2.17
N LYS A 39 11.34 -20.12 1.77
CA LYS A 39 12.75 -19.90 1.38
C LYS A 39 12.91 -19.12 0.07
N LEU A 40 11.90 -19.10 -0.79
CA LEU A 40 11.89 -18.41 -2.08
C LEU A 40 11.47 -16.94 -1.95
N ILE A 41 10.77 -16.57 -0.87
CA ILE A 41 10.24 -15.21 -0.65
C ILE A 41 11.33 -14.14 -0.78
N PRO A 42 12.51 -14.23 -0.13
CA PRO A 42 13.53 -13.19 -0.25
C PRO A 42 14.06 -13.03 -1.68
N GLY A 43 14.14 -14.14 -2.44
CA GLY A 43 14.56 -14.11 -3.84
C GLY A 43 13.52 -13.45 -4.74
N LEU A 44 12.23 -13.70 -4.51
CA LEU A 44 11.13 -13.05 -5.23
C LEU A 44 11.04 -11.56 -4.90
N GLU A 45 11.27 -11.16 -3.66
CA GLU A 45 11.32 -9.75 -3.26
C GLU A 45 12.51 -9.02 -3.89
N LEU A 46 13.67 -9.68 -3.97
CA LEU A 46 14.83 -9.14 -4.69
C LEU A 46 14.55 -9.01 -6.19
N LEU A 47 13.89 -9.99 -6.80
CA LEU A 47 13.48 -9.94 -8.20
C LEU A 47 12.49 -8.78 -8.45
N GLY A 48 11.49 -8.62 -7.59
CA GLY A 48 10.49 -7.56 -7.70
C GLY A 48 11.10 -6.16 -7.57
N SER A 49 11.96 -5.96 -6.57
CA SER A 49 12.67 -4.69 -6.37
C SER A 49 13.62 -4.36 -7.53
N LEU A 50 14.39 -5.35 -8.03
CA LEU A 50 15.27 -5.15 -9.18
C LEU A 50 14.46 -4.87 -10.46
N SER A 51 13.38 -5.62 -10.70
CA SER A 51 12.50 -5.41 -11.85
C SER A 51 11.89 -4.01 -11.85
N THR A 52 11.50 -3.51 -10.67
CA THR A 52 10.97 -2.16 -10.53
C THR A 52 12.04 -1.10 -10.75
N ALA A 53 13.24 -1.28 -10.20
CA ALA A 53 14.35 -0.34 -10.39
C ALA A 53 14.79 -0.26 -11.87
N LEU A 54 14.97 -1.42 -12.52
CA LEU A 54 15.33 -1.50 -13.93
C LEU A 54 14.20 -0.97 -14.83
N GLY A 55 12.96 -1.36 -14.55
CA GLY A 55 11.79 -0.89 -15.28
C GLY A 55 11.65 0.63 -15.18
N PHE A 56 11.80 1.20 -13.99
CA PHE A 56 11.76 2.65 -13.79
C PHE A 56 12.80 3.38 -14.64
N VAL A 57 14.07 2.95 -14.60
CA VAL A 57 15.15 3.60 -15.37
C VAL A 57 14.93 3.44 -16.87
N ALA A 58 14.66 2.21 -17.33
CA ALA A 58 14.50 1.91 -18.74
C ALA A 58 13.32 2.66 -19.36
N PHE A 59 12.17 2.66 -18.70
CA PHE A 59 10.99 3.37 -19.22
C PHE A 59 11.08 4.88 -19.04
N SER A 60 11.78 5.39 -18.01
CA SER A 60 12.06 6.82 -17.90
C SER A 60 12.86 7.30 -19.10
N ILE A 61 13.93 6.60 -19.45
CA ILE A 61 14.77 6.94 -20.62
C ILE A 61 13.96 6.77 -21.90
N ALA A 62 13.22 5.67 -22.07
CA ALA A 62 12.44 5.42 -23.28
C ALA A 62 11.38 6.51 -23.52
N LEU A 63 10.63 6.91 -22.49
CA LEU A 63 9.64 7.98 -22.60
C LEU A 63 10.30 9.35 -22.83
N LEU A 64 11.43 9.63 -22.17
CA LEU A 64 12.15 10.88 -22.39
C LEU A 64 12.78 11.00 -23.78
N VAL A 65 13.19 9.90 -24.40
CA VAL A 65 13.78 9.91 -25.74
C VAL A 65 12.71 9.88 -26.84
N VAL A 66 11.70 9.02 -26.69
CA VAL A 66 10.77 8.69 -27.80
C VAL A 66 9.51 9.54 -27.77
N ALA A 67 8.98 9.87 -26.59
CA ALA A 67 7.74 10.63 -26.52
C ALA A 67 7.96 12.06 -27.05
N PRO A 68 7.01 12.62 -27.82
CA PRO A 68 6.96 14.07 -27.98
C PRO A 68 6.85 14.73 -26.59
N LYS A 69 7.19 16.02 -26.47
CA LYS A 69 7.24 16.66 -25.15
C LYS A 69 6.13 17.69 -25.03
N ALA A 70 5.32 17.56 -23.98
CA ALA A 70 4.31 18.54 -23.63
C ALA A 70 4.95 19.87 -23.20
N THR A 71 4.24 20.97 -23.41
CA THR A 71 4.70 22.31 -22.99
C THR A 71 4.69 22.42 -21.46
N PRO A 72 5.68 23.08 -20.82
CA PRO A 72 5.73 23.22 -19.36
C PRO A 72 4.46 23.83 -18.73
N ASP A 73 3.79 24.75 -19.42
CA ASP A 73 2.53 25.34 -18.96
C ASP A 73 1.40 24.30 -18.84
N SER A 74 1.38 23.30 -19.73
CA SER A 74 0.40 22.21 -19.66
C SER A 74 0.67 21.30 -18.46
N VAL A 75 1.94 21.11 -18.07
CA VAL A 75 2.33 20.20 -16.98
C VAL A 75 2.13 20.84 -15.61
N PHE A 76 2.49 22.12 -15.45
CA PHE A 76 2.51 22.77 -14.13
C PHE A 76 1.28 23.64 -13.82
N LYS A 77 0.58 24.17 -14.83
CA LYS A 77 -0.51 25.13 -14.61
C LYS A 77 -1.89 24.59 -14.95
N THR A 78 -1.99 23.63 -15.87
CA THR A 78 -3.29 23.18 -16.38
C THR A 78 -3.90 22.15 -15.43
N ILE A 79 -5.07 22.47 -14.88
CA ILE A 79 -5.85 21.55 -14.04
C ILE A 79 -6.92 20.90 -14.91
N ASN A 80 -6.78 19.60 -15.16
CA ASN A 80 -7.81 18.80 -15.83
C ASN A 80 -8.76 18.21 -14.78
N ASN A 81 -10.05 18.51 -14.90
CA ASN A 81 -11.06 18.11 -13.93
C ASN A 81 -12.09 17.17 -14.56
N ASP A 82 -11.82 15.88 -14.49
CA ASP A 82 -12.75 14.81 -14.89
C ASP A 82 -13.58 14.27 -13.71
N THR A 83 -13.51 14.92 -12.54
CA THR A 83 -14.22 14.46 -11.33
C THR A 83 -15.71 14.81 -11.33
N GLY A 84 -16.15 15.69 -12.23
CA GLY A 84 -17.55 16.15 -12.32
C GLY A 84 -17.94 17.23 -11.30
N TYR A 85 -17.05 17.64 -10.40
CA TYR A 85 -17.26 18.78 -9.50
C TYR A 85 -16.97 20.11 -10.20
N SER A 86 -17.66 21.19 -9.81
CA SER A 86 -17.46 22.51 -10.41
C SER A 86 -16.15 23.18 -10.02
N SER A 87 -15.59 22.85 -8.86
CA SER A 87 -14.36 23.45 -8.32
C SER A 87 -13.11 22.63 -8.68
N GLY A 88 -12.21 23.20 -9.47
CA GLY A 88 -10.92 22.54 -9.79
C GLY A 88 -10.01 22.30 -8.57
N SER A 89 -10.15 23.11 -7.52
CA SER A 89 -9.41 22.91 -6.25
C SER A 89 -9.81 21.61 -5.54
N LEU A 90 -11.09 21.25 -5.56
CA LEU A 90 -11.55 19.98 -5.00
C LEU A 90 -10.95 18.79 -5.75
N SER A 91 -10.84 18.88 -7.08
CA SER A 91 -10.20 17.85 -7.91
C SER A 91 -8.72 17.65 -7.55
N VAL A 92 -8.01 18.73 -7.22
CA VAL A 92 -6.63 18.65 -6.71
C VAL A 92 -6.58 17.92 -5.36
N PHE A 93 -7.49 18.23 -4.43
CA PHE A 93 -7.56 17.51 -3.14
C PHE A 93 -7.92 16.02 -3.33
N LEU A 94 -8.85 15.68 -4.22
CA LEU A 94 -9.18 14.29 -4.56
C LEU A 94 -7.98 13.56 -5.18
N GLY A 95 -7.20 14.23 -6.03
CA GLY A 95 -5.94 13.70 -6.57
C GLY A 95 -4.89 13.43 -5.48
N LEU A 96 -4.79 14.31 -4.48
CA LEU A 96 -3.90 14.13 -3.32
C LEU A 96 -4.26 12.87 -2.53
N TYR A 97 -5.55 12.61 -2.31
CA TYR A 97 -6.02 11.39 -1.64
C TYR A 97 -5.60 10.12 -2.39
N ASN A 98 -5.81 10.07 -3.71
CA ASN A 98 -5.39 8.93 -4.53
C ASN A 98 -3.86 8.76 -4.52
N SER A 99 -3.11 9.85 -4.54
CA SER A 99 -1.64 9.82 -4.45
C SER A 99 -1.18 9.21 -3.12
N MET A 100 -1.88 9.48 -2.02
CA MET A 100 -1.52 8.92 -0.71
C MET A 100 -1.69 7.39 -0.66
N THR A 101 -2.58 6.80 -1.46
CA THR A 101 -2.73 5.32 -1.50
C THR A 101 -1.43 4.62 -1.95
N THR A 102 -0.57 5.32 -2.68
CA THR A 102 0.75 4.81 -3.09
C THR A 102 1.77 4.74 -1.95
N LEU A 103 1.52 5.46 -0.85
CA LEU A 103 2.37 5.46 0.34
C LEU A 103 1.94 4.42 1.38
N MET A 104 0.86 3.68 1.11
CA MET A 104 0.40 2.60 1.98
C MET A 104 1.43 1.46 1.91
N ALA A 105 1.84 0.93 3.07
CA ALA A 105 2.93 -0.05 3.30
C ALA A 105 4.33 0.49 3.62
N LEU A 106 4.49 1.80 3.87
CA LEU A 106 5.75 2.36 4.40
C LEU A 106 6.16 1.79 5.77
N ASP A 107 5.20 1.32 6.54
CA ASP A 107 5.37 0.66 7.84
C ASP A 107 5.67 -0.84 7.73
N GLY A 108 5.73 -1.40 6.52
CA GLY A 108 6.10 -2.80 6.26
C GLY A 108 7.30 -3.30 7.07
N PRO A 109 8.43 -2.56 7.12
CA PRO A 109 9.60 -2.97 7.91
C PRO A 109 9.34 -3.08 9.41
N THR A 110 8.33 -2.39 9.95
CA THR A 110 8.00 -2.43 11.38
C THR A 110 7.34 -3.76 11.78
N HIS A 111 6.60 -4.39 10.86
CA HIS A 111 6.02 -5.71 11.09
C HIS A 111 7.07 -6.83 11.10
N LEU A 112 8.21 -6.60 10.46
CA LEU A 112 9.35 -7.51 10.42
C LEU A 112 10.47 -7.08 11.36
N ALA A 113 10.19 -6.15 12.30
CA ALA A 113 11.20 -5.61 13.19
C ALA A 113 11.88 -6.68 14.05
N GLU A 114 11.17 -7.77 14.38
CA GLU A 114 11.70 -8.90 15.16
C GLU A 114 12.76 -9.74 14.43
N GLU A 115 12.85 -9.63 13.10
CA GLU A 115 13.83 -10.34 12.27
C GLU A 115 15.09 -9.50 12.01
N LEU A 116 15.07 -8.21 12.34
CA LEU A 116 16.19 -7.32 12.08
C LEU A 116 17.32 -7.50 13.11
N PRO A 117 18.59 -7.59 12.68
CA PRO A 117 19.70 -7.53 13.61
C PRO A 117 19.74 -6.13 14.25
N SER A 118 19.53 -6.03 15.57
CA SER A 118 19.43 -4.75 16.31
C SER A 118 18.33 -3.77 15.77
N PRO A 119 17.04 -4.08 15.99
CA PRO A 119 15.92 -3.32 15.42
C PRO A 119 15.93 -1.84 15.79
N LYS A 120 16.37 -1.51 17.02
CA LYS A 120 16.43 -0.13 17.53
C LYS A 120 17.32 0.83 16.72
N ARG A 121 18.25 0.31 15.90
CA ARG A 121 19.15 1.13 15.06
C ARG A 121 18.84 1.00 13.58
N ILE A 122 18.58 -0.23 13.14
CA ILE A 122 18.40 -0.52 11.71
C ILE A 122 17.01 -0.09 11.26
N LEU A 123 15.96 -0.36 12.05
CA LEU A 123 14.58 -0.11 11.64
C LEU A 123 14.33 1.33 11.21
N PRO A 124 14.68 2.37 11.99
CA PRO A 124 14.31 3.71 11.57
C PRO A 124 15.23 4.23 10.44
N ARG A 125 16.41 3.61 10.22
CA ARG A 125 17.25 3.90 9.04
C ARG A 125 16.60 3.37 7.77
N ILE A 126 16.07 2.14 7.83
CA ILE A 126 15.30 1.56 6.73
C ILE A 126 14.10 2.46 6.40
N LEU A 127 13.35 2.93 7.40
CA LEU A 127 12.21 3.82 7.18
C LEU A 127 12.62 5.12 6.48
N VAL A 128 13.69 5.80 6.94
CA VAL A 128 14.17 7.03 6.29
C VAL A 128 14.59 6.76 4.85
N ILE A 129 15.37 5.70 4.58
CA ILE A 129 15.82 5.33 3.23
C ILE A 129 14.63 5.03 2.30
N THR A 130 13.61 4.35 2.82
CA THR A 130 12.42 3.98 2.03
C THR A 130 11.58 5.20 1.69
N ILE A 131 11.41 6.13 2.63
CA ILE A 131 10.64 7.35 2.40
C ILE A 131 11.38 8.27 1.42
N THR A 132 12.69 8.46 1.61
CA THR A 132 13.46 9.35 0.73
C THR A 132 13.61 8.79 -0.67
N SER A 133 13.83 7.48 -0.82
CA SER A 133 13.91 6.85 -2.14
C SER A 133 12.59 6.94 -2.90
N GLN A 134 11.45 6.69 -2.24
CA GLN A 134 10.13 6.82 -2.86
C GLN A 134 9.79 8.26 -3.23
N ALA A 135 10.13 9.24 -2.38
CA ALA A 135 9.92 10.65 -2.69
C ALA A 135 10.70 11.07 -3.95
N MET A 136 11.98 10.69 -4.05
CA MET A 136 12.81 11.03 -5.21
C MET A 136 12.32 10.35 -6.49
N LEU A 137 12.07 9.04 -6.44
CA LEU A 137 11.60 8.29 -7.60
C LEU A 137 10.22 8.78 -8.06
N GLY A 138 9.31 9.06 -7.11
CA GLY A 138 7.98 9.56 -7.40
C GLY A 138 8.01 10.91 -8.11
N VAL A 139 8.82 11.87 -7.64
CA VAL A 139 8.97 13.18 -8.29
C VAL A 139 9.48 13.04 -9.72
N VAL A 140 10.54 12.23 -9.92
CA VAL A 140 11.09 12.00 -11.27
C VAL A 140 10.03 11.36 -12.16
N TRP A 141 9.33 10.34 -11.67
CA TRP A 141 8.31 9.63 -12.46
C TRP A 141 7.14 10.52 -12.86
N ILE A 142 6.62 11.32 -11.91
CA ILE A 142 5.52 12.26 -12.19
C ILE A 142 5.91 13.26 -13.27
N LEU A 143 7.14 13.79 -13.22
CA LEU A 143 7.63 14.71 -14.26
C LEU A 143 7.77 14.01 -15.61
N VAL A 144 8.38 12.82 -15.65
CA VAL A 144 8.53 12.04 -16.89
C VAL A 144 7.17 11.76 -17.54
N LEU A 145 6.20 11.28 -16.76
CA LEU A 145 4.86 11.01 -17.26
C LEU A 145 4.17 12.31 -17.69
N GLY A 146 4.23 13.36 -16.87
CA GLY A 146 3.62 14.66 -17.16
C GLY A 146 4.09 15.25 -18.50
N PHE A 147 5.39 15.21 -18.78
CA PHE A 147 5.94 15.66 -20.06
C PHE A 147 5.67 14.73 -21.25
N SER A 148 5.27 13.47 -20.99
CA SER A 148 5.04 12.46 -22.04
C SER A 148 3.55 12.29 -22.40
N ILE A 149 2.63 12.96 -21.70
CA ILE A 149 1.19 12.93 -21.98
C ILE A 149 0.85 13.87 -23.15
N HIS A 150 0.16 13.34 -24.16
CA HIS A 150 -0.30 14.10 -25.33
C HIS A 150 -1.81 14.11 -25.46
N ASN A 151 -2.44 12.93 -25.33
CA ASN A 151 -3.89 12.78 -25.41
C ASN A 151 -4.42 12.17 -24.10
N LEU A 152 -4.74 13.06 -23.15
CA LEU A 152 -5.26 12.66 -21.85
C LEU A 152 -6.58 11.88 -21.96
N GLN A 153 -7.47 12.27 -22.88
CA GLN A 153 -8.78 11.63 -23.03
C GLN A 153 -8.66 10.18 -23.52
N ALA A 154 -7.74 9.89 -24.45
CA ALA A 154 -7.46 8.53 -24.87
C ALA A 154 -6.86 7.66 -23.73
N ILE A 155 -6.06 8.27 -22.85
CA ILE A 155 -5.46 7.60 -21.67
C ILE A 155 -6.53 7.28 -20.61
N ILE A 156 -7.49 8.19 -20.40
CA ILE A 156 -8.58 7.99 -19.41
C ILE A 156 -9.59 6.96 -19.90
N HIS A 157 -9.96 6.98 -21.18
CA HIS A 157 -10.93 6.06 -21.78
C HIS A 157 -10.30 4.80 -22.41
N THR A 158 -9.12 4.44 -21.93
CA THR A 158 -8.33 3.33 -22.46
C THR A 158 -9.03 1.98 -22.29
N SER A 159 -9.12 1.21 -23.38
CA SER A 159 -9.66 -0.17 -23.39
C SER A 159 -8.79 -1.17 -22.63
N THR A 160 -7.50 -0.87 -22.45
CA THR A 160 -6.57 -1.73 -21.69
C THR A 160 -6.81 -1.69 -20.17
N GLY A 161 -7.56 -0.71 -19.66
CA GLY A 161 -7.86 -0.53 -18.23
C GLY A 161 -6.69 -0.04 -17.36
N VAL A 162 -5.50 0.18 -17.94
CA VAL A 162 -4.32 0.71 -17.22
C VAL A 162 -3.76 1.92 -17.98
N PRO A 163 -3.98 3.15 -17.47
CA PRO A 163 -3.62 4.39 -18.16
C PRO A 163 -2.14 4.49 -18.59
N VAL A 164 -1.22 4.02 -17.73
CA VAL A 164 0.24 4.12 -18.00
C VAL A 164 0.65 3.22 -19.18
N VAL A 165 -0.02 2.08 -19.36
CA VAL A 165 0.26 1.17 -20.49
C VAL A 165 -0.10 1.85 -21.81
N GLU A 166 -1.25 2.53 -21.85
CA GLU A 166 -1.65 3.30 -23.02
C GLU A 166 -0.71 4.46 -23.28
N LEU A 167 -0.27 5.18 -22.24
CA LEU A 167 0.71 6.25 -22.37
C LEU A 167 1.98 5.74 -23.04
N VAL A 168 2.52 4.60 -22.60
CA VAL A 168 3.70 3.97 -23.21
C VAL A 168 3.41 3.57 -24.66
N ARG A 169 2.24 3.02 -24.95
CA ARG A 169 1.83 2.62 -26.31
C ARG A 169 1.74 3.83 -27.24
N GLN A 170 1.15 4.94 -26.80
CA GLN A 170 1.05 6.18 -27.56
C GLN A 170 2.43 6.83 -27.76
N ALA A 171 3.24 6.86 -26.71
CA ALA A 171 4.58 7.45 -26.77
C ALA A 171 5.51 6.69 -27.72
N THR A 172 5.47 5.36 -27.70
CA THR A 172 6.38 4.51 -28.50
C THR A 172 5.82 4.12 -29.86
N SER A 173 4.52 4.30 -30.09
CA SER A 173 3.79 3.79 -31.26
C SER A 173 4.00 2.29 -31.53
N ASN A 174 4.42 1.53 -30.51
CA ASN A 174 4.80 0.11 -30.62
C ASN A 174 4.16 -0.73 -29.51
N ASN A 175 3.41 -1.76 -29.91
CA ASN A 175 2.77 -2.68 -28.97
C ASN A 175 3.78 -3.52 -28.18
N ALA A 176 4.96 -3.80 -28.73
CA ALA A 176 5.98 -4.61 -28.05
C ALA A 176 6.51 -3.93 -26.77
N ALA A 177 6.72 -2.60 -26.80
CA ALA A 177 7.16 -1.85 -25.63
C ALA A 177 6.08 -1.84 -24.52
N ALA A 178 4.81 -1.70 -24.90
CA ALA A 178 3.69 -1.79 -23.99
C ALA A 178 3.54 -3.20 -23.37
N ILE A 179 3.80 -4.26 -24.15
CA ILE A 179 3.81 -5.65 -23.67
C ILE A 179 4.93 -5.87 -22.64
N ILE A 180 6.15 -5.43 -22.93
CA ILE A 180 7.28 -5.54 -21.99
C ILE A 180 6.98 -4.79 -20.68
N PHE A 181 6.40 -3.60 -20.78
CA PHE A 181 5.97 -2.84 -19.60
C PHE A 181 4.92 -3.60 -18.78
N CYS A 182 3.91 -4.18 -19.44
CA CYS A 182 2.89 -5.00 -18.78
C CYS A 182 3.51 -6.20 -18.06
N LEU A 183 4.48 -6.88 -18.66
CA LEU A 183 5.17 -8.02 -18.03
C LEU A 183 5.90 -7.59 -16.75
N ILE A 184 6.59 -6.45 -16.77
CA ILE A 184 7.26 -5.90 -15.59
C ILE A 184 6.23 -5.54 -14.50
N LEU A 185 5.10 -4.94 -14.86
CA LEU A 185 4.03 -4.63 -13.90
C LEU A 185 3.42 -5.90 -13.28
N ILE A 186 3.26 -6.97 -14.06
CA ILE A 186 2.76 -8.27 -13.57
C ILE A 186 3.76 -8.89 -12.59
N ILE A 187 5.06 -8.88 -12.91
CA ILE A 187 6.11 -9.38 -12.02
C ILE A 187 6.10 -8.57 -10.72
N ASN A 188 6.08 -7.24 -10.81
CA ASN A 188 6.10 -6.37 -9.63
C ASN A 188 4.86 -6.61 -8.75
N ASN A 189 3.65 -6.54 -9.31
CA ASN A 189 2.41 -6.82 -8.55
C ASN A 189 2.39 -8.22 -7.95
N GLY A 190 2.88 -9.24 -8.69
CA GLY A 190 2.96 -10.60 -8.18
C GLY A 190 3.88 -10.70 -6.97
N THR A 191 5.08 -10.14 -7.05
CA THR A 191 6.03 -10.13 -5.91
C THR A 191 5.50 -9.34 -4.72
N SER A 192 4.83 -8.19 -4.95
CA SER A 192 4.18 -7.41 -3.89
C SER A 192 3.00 -8.16 -3.24
N ALA A 193 2.25 -8.95 -4.01
CA ALA A 193 1.15 -9.77 -3.49
C ALA A 193 1.66 -10.86 -2.54
N VAL A 194 2.79 -11.51 -2.88
CA VAL A 194 3.45 -12.49 -2.00
C VAL A 194 3.89 -11.84 -0.69
N ALA A 195 4.58 -10.70 -0.76
CA ALA A 195 5.04 -9.96 0.43
C ALA A 195 3.88 -9.53 1.32
N SER A 196 2.80 -9.00 0.72
CA SER A 196 1.60 -8.59 1.45
C SER A 196 0.91 -9.77 2.12
N ALA A 197 0.82 -10.92 1.46
CA ALA A 197 0.26 -12.15 2.06
C ALA A 197 1.07 -12.61 3.28
N THR A 198 2.40 -12.45 3.27
CA THR A 198 3.27 -12.75 4.42
C THR A 198 2.91 -11.84 5.61
N THR A 199 2.78 -10.53 5.38
CA THR A 199 2.47 -9.56 6.45
C THR A 199 1.06 -9.74 6.98
N VAL A 200 0.08 -9.99 6.10
CA VAL A 200 -1.33 -10.19 6.49
C VAL A 200 -1.51 -11.50 7.25
N SER A 201 -0.78 -12.57 6.92
CA SER A 201 -0.86 -13.85 7.64
C SER A 201 -0.47 -13.71 9.12
N ARG A 202 0.57 -12.91 9.42
CA ARG A 202 1.00 -12.64 10.80
C ARG A 202 -0.03 -11.83 11.58
N GLN A 203 -0.60 -10.81 10.93
CA GLN A 203 -1.67 -10.01 11.52
C GLN A 203 -2.92 -10.86 11.76
N GLY A 204 -3.29 -11.71 10.79
CA GLY A 204 -4.41 -12.64 10.90
C GLY A 204 -4.23 -13.63 12.04
N TYR A 205 -3.02 -14.15 12.27
CA TYR A 205 -2.74 -15.02 13.43
C TYR A 205 -2.94 -14.28 14.75
N ALA A 206 -2.48 -13.03 14.86
CA ALA A 206 -2.72 -12.20 16.04
C ALA A 206 -4.23 -11.95 16.28
N PHE A 207 -4.99 -11.62 15.22
CA PHE A 207 -6.44 -11.43 15.33
C PHE A 207 -7.21 -12.72 15.62
N ALA A 208 -6.79 -13.86 15.08
CA ALA A 208 -7.39 -15.16 15.36
C ALA A 208 -7.16 -15.59 16.82
N ARG A 209 -5.97 -15.31 17.36
CA ARG A 209 -5.69 -15.46 18.80
C ARG A 209 -6.60 -14.58 19.64
N ASP A 210 -6.91 -13.38 19.15
CA ASP A 210 -7.74 -12.40 19.85
C ASP A 210 -9.25 -12.55 19.50
N GLY A 211 -9.64 -13.63 18.81
CA GLY A 211 -11.04 -14.04 18.60
C GLY A 211 -11.81 -13.32 17.49
N VAL A 212 -11.15 -12.56 16.62
CA VAL A 212 -11.82 -11.74 15.60
C VAL A 212 -11.72 -12.41 14.22
N LEU A 213 -12.85 -12.94 13.70
CA LEU A 213 -12.96 -13.44 12.33
C LEU A 213 -14.10 -12.74 11.57
N ILE A 214 -13.76 -11.93 10.56
CA ILE A 214 -14.71 -11.07 9.81
C ILE A 214 -15.00 -11.61 8.38
N GLY A 215 -14.43 -12.76 8.01
CA GLY A 215 -14.44 -13.26 6.62
C GLY A 215 -15.82 -13.52 5.98
N LEU A 216 -16.90 -13.60 6.75
CA LEU A 216 -18.23 -14.00 6.27
C LEU A 216 -19.01 -12.88 5.55
N VAL A 217 -18.59 -11.63 5.62
CA VAL A 217 -19.36 -10.49 5.04
C VAL A 217 -19.41 -10.52 3.50
N TYR A 218 -18.47 -11.20 2.84
CA TYR A 218 -18.37 -11.29 1.37
C TYR A 218 -19.61 -11.94 0.71
N LEU A 219 -20.33 -12.82 1.41
CA LEU A 219 -21.44 -13.58 0.84
C LEU A 219 -22.71 -12.76 0.62
N PHE A 220 -22.83 -11.57 1.22
CA PHE A 220 -24.11 -10.88 1.35
C PHE A 220 -24.27 -9.64 0.46
N SER A 221 -23.20 -8.89 0.13
CA SER A 221 -23.33 -7.70 -0.71
C SER A 221 -22.00 -7.19 -1.29
N SER A 222 -21.97 -6.98 -2.61
CA SER A 222 -20.84 -6.38 -3.32
C SER A 222 -20.60 -4.91 -2.93
N SER A 223 -21.66 -4.17 -2.60
CA SER A 223 -21.56 -2.77 -2.16
C SER A 223 -20.98 -2.67 -0.75
N ALA A 224 -21.37 -3.59 0.14
CA ALA A 224 -20.79 -3.67 1.49
C ALA A 224 -19.29 -4.00 1.41
N PHE A 225 -18.89 -4.93 0.53
CA PHE A 225 -17.48 -5.25 0.32
C PHE A 225 -16.67 -4.06 -0.20
N ASN A 226 -17.13 -3.39 -1.26
CA ASN A 226 -16.43 -2.22 -1.81
C ASN A 226 -16.24 -1.12 -0.77
N ALA A 227 -17.24 -0.93 0.10
CA ALA A 227 -17.16 0.05 1.15
C ALA A 227 -16.26 -0.42 2.32
N ILE A 228 -16.15 -1.72 2.64
CA ILE A 228 -15.15 -2.25 3.59
C ILE A 228 -13.73 -2.04 3.04
N VAL A 229 -13.48 -2.40 1.78
CA VAL A 229 -12.18 -2.19 1.11
C VAL A 229 -11.85 -0.69 1.05
N GLY A 230 -12.84 0.16 0.75
CA GLY A 230 -12.67 1.62 0.80
C GLY A 230 -12.37 2.15 2.21
N SER A 231 -12.98 1.55 3.24
CA SER A 231 -12.76 1.91 4.65
C SER A 231 -11.39 1.50 5.18
N GLN A 232 -10.72 0.54 4.54
CA GLN A 232 -9.34 0.16 4.89
C GLN A 232 -8.41 1.38 4.91
N ALA A 233 -8.51 2.24 3.89
CA ALA A 233 -7.65 3.41 3.80
C ALA A 233 -7.85 4.35 5.01
N VAL A 234 -9.11 4.57 5.40
CA VAL A 234 -9.47 5.42 6.54
C VAL A 234 -8.94 4.85 7.86
N PHE A 235 -9.11 3.55 8.11
CA PHE A 235 -8.57 2.92 9.31
C PHE A 235 -7.06 2.95 9.35
N MET A 236 -6.40 2.76 8.21
CA MET A 236 -4.95 2.81 8.12
C MET A 236 -4.42 4.22 8.40
N ILE A 237 -4.98 5.26 7.78
CA ILE A 237 -4.59 6.67 8.03
C ILE A 237 -4.80 7.02 9.50
N SER A 238 -5.94 6.61 10.08
CA SER A 238 -6.26 6.84 11.48
C SER A 238 -5.24 6.16 12.41
N SER A 239 -4.86 4.92 12.09
CA SER A 239 -3.83 4.16 12.81
C SER A 239 -2.47 4.84 12.72
N CYS A 240 -2.05 5.31 11.53
CA CYS A 240 -0.78 6.02 11.35
C CYS A 240 -0.74 7.36 12.07
N GLY A 241 -1.87 8.09 12.16
CA GLY A 241 -1.97 9.37 12.86
C GLY A 241 -2.03 9.25 14.39
N SER A 242 -2.53 8.12 14.90
CA SER A 242 -2.78 7.91 16.34
C SER A 242 -1.52 7.99 17.22
N PRO A 243 -0.39 7.35 16.88
CA PRO A 243 0.86 7.49 17.64
C PRO A 243 1.35 8.94 17.71
N ALA A 244 1.25 9.70 16.60
CA ALA A 244 1.66 11.10 16.57
C ALA A 244 0.78 11.97 17.48
N LEU A 245 -0.54 11.73 17.48
CA LEU A 245 -1.49 12.40 18.36
C LEU A 245 -1.20 12.09 19.84
N ILE A 246 -1.00 10.81 20.17
CA ILE A 246 -0.65 10.39 21.54
C ILE A 246 0.67 11.05 21.99
N MET A 247 1.66 11.15 21.11
CA MET A 247 2.93 11.83 21.42
C MET A 247 2.76 13.33 21.69
N LEU A 248 1.83 14.01 21.00
CA LEU A 248 1.49 15.41 21.26
C LEU A 248 0.75 15.57 22.59
N LEU A 249 -0.26 14.75 22.86
CA LEU A 249 -1.09 14.83 24.07
C LEU A 249 -0.28 14.47 25.33
N THR A 250 0.60 13.48 25.24
CA THR A 250 1.37 12.99 26.40
C THR A 250 2.73 13.67 26.57
N GLY A 251 3.12 14.57 25.64
CA GLY A 251 4.43 15.21 25.67
C GLY A 251 5.59 14.21 25.73
N ARG A 252 5.45 13.04 25.07
CA ARG A 252 6.41 11.91 25.05
C ARG A 252 6.65 11.21 26.39
N ARG A 253 5.84 11.48 27.42
CA ARG A 253 6.03 10.89 28.75
C ARG A 253 5.85 9.36 28.78
N LEU A 254 5.16 8.80 27.78
CA LEU A 254 4.91 7.36 27.64
C LEU A 254 6.08 6.57 27.03
N LEU A 255 7.02 7.24 26.34
CA LEU A 255 8.11 6.54 25.65
C LEU A 255 9.28 6.32 26.59
N SER A 256 9.74 5.07 26.72
CA SER A 256 11.02 4.79 27.39
C SER A 256 12.15 5.54 26.69
N TYR A 257 12.94 6.28 27.47
CA TYR A 257 14.04 7.06 26.94
C TYR A 257 14.98 6.20 26.09
N SER A 258 15.12 6.59 24.82
CA SER A 258 16.02 5.99 23.84
C SER A 258 17.16 6.98 23.57
N PRO A 259 18.39 6.72 24.03
CA PRO A 259 19.51 7.65 23.86
C PRO A 259 20.04 7.74 22.43
N ARG A 260 19.51 6.94 21.48
CA ARG A 260 20.15 6.74 20.17
C ARG A 260 19.39 7.38 19.02
N TRP A 261 18.06 7.40 19.08
CA TRP A 261 17.24 8.09 18.09
C TRP A 261 16.14 8.84 18.82
N ASN A 262 16.35 10.14 18.97
CA ASN A 262 15.38 11.07 19.49
C ASN A 262 15.43 12.26 18.54
N LEU A 263 14.37 12.45 17.73
CA LEU A 263 14.24 13.57 16.79
C LEU A 263 14.36 14.96 17.47
N GLY A 264 14.49 15.01 18.80
CA GLY A 264 14.82 16.20 19.58
C GLY A 264 13.76 17.28 19.40
N HIS A 265 14.21 18.50 19.12
CA HIS A 265 13.33 19.66 18.92
C HIS A 265 12.44 19.55 17.68
N PHE A 266 12.89 18.87 16.62
CA PHE A 266 12.08 18.68 15.39
C PHE A 266 10.89 17.75 15.57
N ALA A 267 10.88 17.04 16.68
CA ALA A 267 9.98 15.95 16.86
C ALA A 267 8.56 16.40 17.24
N TYR A 268 8.42 17.57 17.87
CA TYR A 268 7.11 18.23 18.07
C TYR A 268 6.49 18.74 16.75
N PRO A 269 7.17 19.57 15.94
CA PRO A 269 6.59 20.04 14.68
C PRO A 269 6.28 18.90 13.70
N ILE A 270 7.11 17.84 13.66
CA ILE A 270 6.82 16.66 12.84
C ILE A 270 5.51 15.98 13.26
N CYS A 271 5.25 15.85 14.57
CA CYS A 271 4.00 15.26 15.05
C CYS A 271 2.79 16.14 14.71
N VAL A 272 2.91 17.48 14.83
CA VAL A 272 1.84 18.42 14.45
C VAL A 272 1.52 18.30 12.96
N VAL A 273 2.54 18.28 12.10
CA VAL A 273 2.36 18.11 10.65
C VAL A 273 1.75 16.74 10.34
N ALA A 274 2.19 15.67 10.99
CA ALA A 274 1.66 14.33 10.77
C ALA A 274 0.16 14.23 11.13
N VAL A 275 -0.25 14.80 12.27
CA VAL A 275 -1.66 14.83 12.69
C VAL A 275 -2.49 15.70 11.76
N GLY A 276 -2.01 16.91 11.44
CA GLY A 276 -2.70 17.81 10.52
C GLY A 276 -2.89 17.20 9.13
N TYR A 277 -1.86 16.56 8.59
CA TYR A 277 -1.95 15.86 7.31
C TYR A 277 -2.90 14.66 7.36
N SER A 278 -2.85 13.87 8.44
CA SER A 278 -3.78 12.74 8.62
C SER A 278 -5.23 13.19 8.66
N LEU A 279 -5.54 14.27 9.37
CA LEU A 279 -6.89 14.87 9.42
C LEU A 279 -7.34 15.40 8.05
N LEU A 280 -6.43 16.02 7.30
CA LEU A 280 -6.72 16.51 5.95
C LEU A 280 -7.09 15.35 5.02
N VAL A 281 -6.29 14.28 4.99
CA VAL A 281 -6.56 13.13 4.13
C VAL A 281 -7.85 12.42 4.56
N LEU A 282 -8.08 12.24 5.86
CA LEU A 282 -9.34 11.66 6.37
C LEU A 282 -10.55 12.46 5.88
N SER A 283 -10.46 13.79 5.93
CA SER A 283 -11.54 14.66 5.45
C SER A 283 -11.84 14.44 3.98
N VAL A 284 -10.81 14.30 3.14
CA VAL A 284 -10.97 14.03 1.69
C VAL A 284 -11.45 12.60 1.42
N ALA A 285 -11.06 11.63 2.25
CA ALA A 285 -11.47 10.23 2.11
C ALA A 285 -12.98 10.01 2.22
N PHE A 286 -13.68 10.88 2.96
CA PHE A 286 -15.14 10.85 3.08
C PHE A 286 -15.86 11.56 1.92
N ILE A 287 -15.15 12.32 1.10
CA ILE A 287 -15.72 12.98 -0.08
C ILE A 287 -15.86 11.93 -1.21
N PRO A 288 -17.00 11.89 -1.94
CA PRO A 288 -17.12 11.04 -3.12
C PRO A 288 -16.13 11.44 -4.21
N GLN A 289 -15.48 10.44 -4.82
CA GLN A 289 -14.36 10.67 -5.75
C GLN A 289 -14.80 11.13 -7.15
N SER A 290 -16.09 11.02 -7.48
CA SER A 290 -16.66 11.51 -8.74
C SER A 290 -18.13 11.90 -8.59
N ALA A 291 -18.58 12.83 -9.42
CA ALA A 291 -19.95 13.31 -9.56
C ALA A 291 -20.43 13.16 -11.01
N PRO A 292 -21.73 12.94 -11.28
CA PRO A 292 -22.85 12.89 -10.32
C PRO A 292 -22.90 11.60 -9.49
N LEU A 293 -23.47 11.71 -8.30
CA LEU A 293 -23.60 10.58 -7.37
C LEU A 293 -24.72 9.65 -7.82
N THR A 294 -24.39 8.37 -7.94
CA THR A 294 -25.36 7.28 -8.11
C THR A 294 -25.32 6.39 -6.86
N SER A 295 -26.36 5.59 -6.62
CA SER A 295 -26.38 4.64 -5.50
C SER A 295 -25.21 3.64 -5.54
N LEU A 296 -24.63 3.41 -6.72
CA LEU A 296 -23.48 2.53 -6.94
C LEU A 296 -22.12 3.22 -6.71
N ASN A 297 -22.04 4.55 -6.87
CA ASN A 297 -20.81 5.33 -6.74
C ASN A 297 -20.78 6.22 -5.47
N MET A 298 -21.82 6.14 -4.63
CA MET A 298 -21.87 6.87 -3.37
C MET A 298 -20.81 6.31 -2.40
N ASN A 299 -20.09 7.20 -1.72
CA ASN A 299 -19.05 6.82 -0.77
C ASN A 299 -19.68 6.44 0.59
N TYR A 300 -19.86 5.13 0.83
CA TYR A 300 -20.44 4.59 2.08
C TYR A 300 -19.43 4.42 3.23
N THR A 301 -18.21 4.93 3.09
CA THR A 301 -17.12 4.71 4.03
C THR A 301 -17.45 5.18 5.46
N ILE A 302 -18.09 6.34 5.62
CA ILE A 302 -18.43 6.87 6.95
C ILE A 302 -19.36 5.93 7.73
N LEU A 303 -20.31 5.28 7.04
CA LEU A 303 -21.28 4.40 7.67
C LEU A 303 -20.61 3.14 8.20
N ILE A 304 -19.68 2.58 7.41
CA ILE A 304 -18.90 1.41 7.82
C ILE A 304 -17.95 1.74 8.96
N VAL A 305 -17.28 2.89 8.92
CA VAL A 305 -16.41 3.33 10.01
C VAL A 305 -17.18 3.42 11.32
N ILE A 306 -18.40 3.97 11.32
CA ILE A 306 -19.25 4.01 12.52
C ILE A 306 -19.60 2.61 13.01
N VAL A 307 -20.03 1.70 12.12
CA VAL A 307 -20.35 0.32 12.49
C VAL A 307 -19.16 -0.39 13.12
N PHE A 308 -17.97 -0.25 12.54
CA PHE A 308 -16.74 -0.81 13.08
C PHE A 308 -16.38 -0.21 14.45
N LEU A 309 -16.48 1.11 14.64
CA LEU A 309 -16.23 1.75 15.93
C LEU A 309 -17.19 1.26 17.02
N VAL A 310 -18.46 1.05 16.66
CA VAL A 310 -19.47 0.46 17.56
C VAL A 310 -19.08 -0.97 17.91
N ILE A 311 -18.77 -1.82 16.94
CA ILE A 311 -18.32 -3.19 17.19
C ILE A 311 -17.10 -3.20 18.09
N MET A 312 -16.07 -2.39 17.80
CA MET A 312 -14.85 -2.30 18.60
C MET A 312 -15.14 -1.87 20.04
N THR A 313 -16.00 -0.87 20.23
CA THR A 313 -16.39 -0.38 21.57
C THR A 313 -17.17 -1.44 22.33
N VAL A 314 -18.11 -2.13 21.68
CA VAL A 314 -18.87 -3.23 22.28
C VAL A 314 -17.93 -4.38 22.65
N THR A 315 -17.03 -4.79 21.76
CA THR A 315 -16.04 -5.85 22.08
C THR A 315 -15.09 -5.45 23.19
N TRP A 316 -14.72 -4.17 23.28
CA TRP A 316 -13.87 -3.66 24.36
C TRP A 316 -14.60 -3.65 25.70
N LEU A 317 -15.87 -3.21 25.73
CA LEU A 317 -16.70 -3.22 26.94
C LEU A 317 -17.05 -4.63 27.42
N LEU A 318 -17.17 -5.60 26.50
CA LEU A 318 -17.47 -7.00 26.81
C LEU A 318 -16.22 -7.85 27.06
N GLY A 319 -15.03 -7.36 26.69
CA GLY A 319 -13.77 -8.08 26.87
C GLY A 319 -13.32 -8.04 28.33
N GLU A 320 -13.22 -9.21 28.97
CA GLU A 320 -12.56 -9.31 30.27
C GLU A 320 -11.09 -8.92 30.14
N GLU A 321 -10.62 -7.95 30.93
CA GLU A 321 -9.20 -7.63 31.09
C GLU A 321 -8.49 -8.85 31.68
N LYS A 322 -8.05 -9.78 30.84
CA LYS A 322 -7.06 -10.78 31.28
C LYS A 322 -5.74 -10.04 31.41
N PRO A 323 -5.17 -9.88 32.62
CA PRO A 323 -3.87 -9.27 32.76
C PRO A 323 -2.89 -10.03 31.89
N PHE A 324 -2.22 -9.30 31.00
CA PHE A 324 -1.15 -9.86 30.19
C PHE A 324 -0.01 -10.24 31.12
N ASP A 325 0.03 -11.51 31.53
CA ASP A 325 1.13 -12.04 32.33
C ASP A 325 2.41 -11.98 31.49
N LEU A 326 3.26 -11.01 31.81
CA LEU A 326 4.61 -10.95 31.28
C LEU A 326 5.31 -12.28 31.62
N PRO A 327 5.92 -12.99 30.65
CA PRO A 327 6.65 -14.20 30.95
C PRO A 327 7.70 -13.88 32.02
N THR A 328 7.59 -14.55 33.16
CA THR A 328 8.47 -14.34 34.32
C THR A 328 9.93 -14.50 33.89
N LYS A 329 10.87 -13.87 34.61
CA LYS A 329 12.32 -13.95 34.28
C LYS A 329 12.79 -15.40 34.04
N THR A 330 12.19 -16.35 34.74
CA THR A 330 12.38 -17.80 34.58
C THR A 330 11.93 -18.29 33.20
N GLN A 331 10.73 -17.96 32.73
CA GLN A 331 10.24 -18.32 31.39
C GLN A 331 11.05 -17.66 30.27
N ARG A 332 11.54 -16.42 30.47
CA ARG A 332 12.50 -15.79 29.53
C ARG A 332 13.82 -16.54 29.46
N ALA A 333 14.35 -17.01 30.59
CA ALA A 333 15.56 -17.83 30.61
C ALA A 333 15.32 -19.17 29.91
N THR A 334 14.19 -19.83 30.16
CA THR A 334 13.83 -21.09 29.49
C THR A 334 13.63 -20.91 27.99
N LEU A 335 13.01 -19.81 27.53
CA LEU A 335 12.87 -19.48 26.11
C LEU A 335 14.22 -19.16 25.44
N LEU A 336 15.13 -18.47 26.14
CA LEU A 336 16.49 -18.22 25.63
C LEU A 336 17.30 -19.51 25.54
N ILE A 337 17.17 -20.41 26.51
CA ILE A 337 17.81 -21.74 26.52
C ILE A 337 17.21 -22.65 25.43
N ALA A 338 15.89 -22.63 25.25
CA ALA A 338 15.21 -23.37 24.18
C ALA A 338 15.59 -22.86 22.78
N LYS A 339 15.90 -21.56 22.65
CA LYS A 339 16.37 -20.96 21.40
C LYS A 339 17.87 -21.16 21.14
N SER A 340 18.68 -21.41 22.18
CA SER A 340 20.11 -21.76 22.05
C SER A 340 20.34 -23.26 21.80
N TYR A 341 19.44 -24.14 22.25
CA TYR A 341 19.54 -25.58 22.06
C TYR A 341 19.64 -26.07 20.60
N PRO A 342 18.93 -25.50 19.60
CA PRO A 342 19.10 -25.90 18.20
C PRO A 342 20.37 -25.35 17.54
N MET A 343 21.03 -24.34 18.14
CA MET A 343 22.28 -23.76 17.59
C MET A 343 23.51 -24.58 17.97
N GLU A 344 23.52 -25.21 19.15
CA GLU A 344 24.68 -25.96 19.65
C GLU A 344 24.84 -27.30 18.91
N ASN A 345 23.74 -27.98 18.59
CA ASN A 345 23.76 -29.21 17.76
C ASN A 345 24.11 -28.96 16.28
N ALA A 346 23.91 -27.74 15.77
CA ALA A 346 24.29 -27.38 14.40
C ALA A 346 25.79 -27.03 14.28
N LEU A 347 26.41 -26.56 15.37
CA LEU A 347 27.85 -26.25 15.42
C LEU A 347 28.71 -27.47 15.76
N SER A 348 28.16 -28.52 16.36
CA SER A 348 28.86 -29.79 16.59
C SER A 348 28.90 -30.73 15.37
N GLN A 349 28.30 -30.32 14.24
CA GLN A 349 28.29 -31.08 12.98
C GLN A 349 29.01 -30.35 11.82
N LEU A 350 29.77 -29.29 12.14
CA LEU A 350 30.75 -28.64 11.24
C LEU A 350 32.17 -28.93 11.74
#